data_AF-A0A975J477-F1
#
_entry.id   AF-A0A975J477-F1
#
_cell.length_a   1.000
_cell.length_b   1.000
_cell.length_c   1.000
_cell.angle_alpha   90.00
_cell.angle_beta   90.00
_cell.angle_gamma   90.00
#
_symmetry.space_group_name_H-M   'P 1'
#
loop_
_entity.id
_entity.type
_entity.pdbx_description
1 polymer ?
#
loop_
_entity_poly.entity_id
_entity_poly.type
_entity_poly.pdbx_seq_one_letter_code
_entity_poly.pdbx_strand_id
1 'polypeptide(L)' 'MWTVIYMANTRVDAEEVKKVLVKEGFLVKIKPISKNNVEGTCEVLVPRTEAEEVHSILIQLGL' A
#
# COMPACT_ATOMS: atom_id res chain seq x y z
N MET A 1 -4.19 9.29 -11.97
CA MET A 1 -3.38 8.09 -12.29
C MET A 1 -2.97 7.45 -10.96
N TRP A 2 -3.02 6.12 -10.85
CA TRP A 2 -2.63 5.40 -9.64
C TRP A 2 -1.19 4.92 -9.78
N THR A 3 -0.40 5.00 -8.72
CA THR A 3 0.99 4.55 -8.70
C THR A 3 1.18 3.53 -7.60
N VAL A 4 1.99 2.50 -7.87
CA VAL A 4 2.38 1.50 -6.88
C VAL A 4 3.49 2.12 -6.03
N ILE A 5 3.30 2.18 -4.72
CA ILE A 5 4.30 2.71 -3.77
C ILE A 5 4.92 1.63 -2.89
N TYR A 6 4.25 0.47 -2.78
CA TYR A 6 4.69 -0.61 -1.93
C TYR A 6 4.19 -1.96 -2.47
N MET A 7 5.02 -2.99 -2.36
CA MET A 7 4.67 -4.37 -2.71
C MET A 7 4.80 -5.23 -1.47
N ALA A 8 3.67 -5.55 -0.86
CA ALA A 8 3.61 -6.39 0.31
C ALA A 8 3.63 -7.87 -0.12
N ASN A 9 4.45 -8.69 0.53
CA ASN A 9 4.47 -10.13 0.26
C ASN A 9 3.22 -10.86 0.79
N THR A 10 2.53 -10.27 1.76
CA THR A 10 1.29 -10.82 2.32
C THR A 10 0.17 -9.80 2.26
N ARG A 11 -1.07 -10.29 2.22
CA ARG A 11 -2.25 -9.41 2.28
C ARG A 11 -2.34 -8.67 3.61
N VAL A 12 -1.93 -9.29 4.71
CA VAL A 12 -1.98 -8.70 6.06
C VAL A 12 -1.11 -7.44 6.11
N ASP A 13 0.12 -7.53 5.63
CA ASP A 13 1.06 -6.42 5.57
C ASP A 13 0.56 -5.28 4.67
N ALA A 14 0.03 -5.62 3.49
CA ALA A 14 -0.61 -4.65 2.60
C ALA A 14 -1.80 -3.93 3.26
N GLU A 15 -2.61 -4.68 4.02
CA GLU A 15 -3.82 -4.16 4.68
C GLU A 15 -3.47 -3.26 5.87
N GLU A 16 -2.40 -3.55 6.61
CA GLU A 16 -1.86 -2.68 7.66
C GLU A 16 -1.34 -1.35 7.08
N VAL A 17 -0.55 -1.39 5.99
CA VAL A 17 -0.09 -0.18 5.30
C VAL A 17 -1.28 0.66 4.83
N LYS A 18 -2.27 0.03 4.18
CA LYS A 18 -3.51 0.72 3.79
C LYS A 18 -4.20 1.34 4.99
N LYS A 19 -4.30 0.64 6.11
CA LYS A 19 -5.02 1.11 7.30
C LYS A 19 -4.35 2.34 7.90
N VAL A 20 -3.02 2.36 7.97
CA VAL A 20 -2.26 3.54 8.45
C VAL A 20 -2.50 4.72 7.51
N LEU A 21 -2.32 4.53 6.20
CA LEU A 21 -2.48 5.59 5.22
C LEU A 21 -3.93 6.13 5.14
N VAL A 22 -4.94 5.24 5.20
CA VAL A 22 -6.36 5.65 5.25
C VAL A 22 -6.69 6.38 6.54
N LYS A 23 -6.05 6.04 7.66
CA LYS A 23 -6.24 6.74 8.94
C LYS A 23 -5.69 8.17 8.89
N GLU A 24 -4.59 8.38 8.18
CA GLU A 24 -4.04 9.72 7.93
C GLU A 24 -4.86 10.53 6.89
N GLY A 25 -5.81 9.88 6.20
CA GLY A 25 -6.71 10.52 5.24
C GLY A 25 -6.36 10.29 3.77
N PHE A 26 -5.36 9.46 3.47
CA PHE A 26 -4.92 9.17 2.11
C PHE A 26 -5.77 8.09 1.42
N LEU A 27 -5.88 8.19 0.09
CA LEU A 27 -6.58 7.18 -0.70
C LEU A 27 -5.64 6.01 -1.04
N VAL A 28 -5.99 4.80 -0.59
CA VAL A 28 -5.18 3.59 -0.86
C VAL A 28 -5.99 2.46 -1.46
N LYS A 29 -5.44 1.83 -2.49
CA LYS A 29 -5.97 0.61 -3.12
C LYS A 29 -4.99 -0.53 -2.97
N ILE A 30 -5.49 -1.67 -2.51
CA ILE A 30 -4.74 -2.92 -2.51
C ILE A 30 -5.15 -3.72 -3.74
N LYS A 31 -4.16 -4.16 -4.52
CA LYS A 31 -4.36 -5.01 -5.68
C LYS A 31 -3.56 -6.31 -5.50
N PRO A 32 -4.23 -7.45 -5.29
CA PRO A 32 -3.54 -8.73 -5.23
C PRO A 32 -3.04 -9.12 -6.64
N ILE A 33 -1.77 -9.49 -6.73
CA ILE A 33 -1.15 -10.00 -7.97
C ILE A 33 -1.43 -11.50 -8.12
N SER A 34 -1.38 -12.27 -7.03
CA SER A 34 -1.61 -13.71 -7.06
C SER A 34 -3.07 -14.07 -6.80
N LYS A 35 -3.65 -14.86 -7.71
CA LYS A 35 -5.00 -15.45 -7.58
C LYS A 35 -5.05 -16.66 -6.64
N ASN A 36 -3.90 -17.28 -6.34
CA ASN A 36 -3.85 -18.49 -5.53
C ASN A 36 -3.57 -18.14 -4.06
N ASN A 37 -4.42 -18.68 -3.20
CA ASN A 37 -4.69 -18.22 -1.85
C ASN A 37 -3.47 -18.31 -0.91
N VAL A 38 -3.51 -17.47 0.13
CA VAL A 38 -2.71 -17.46 1.38
C VAL A 38 -1.41 -16.64 1.39
N GLU A 39 -0.55 -16.70 0.37
CA GLU A 39 0.74 -15.95 0.32
C GLU A 39 0.92 -15.15 -0.98
N GLY A 40 -0.13 -14.43 -1.37
CA GLY A 40 -0.11 -13.63 -2.59
C GLY A 40 0.48 -12.24 -2.36
N THR A 41 1.50 -11.89 -3.15
CA THR A 41 2.01 -10.51 -3.23
C THR A 41 0.88 -9.55 -3.59
N CYS A 42 0.79 -8.46 -2.84
CA CYS A 42 -0.20 -7.41 -2.99
C CYS A 42 0.49 -6.08 -3.30
N GLU A 43 0.01 -5.39 -4.31
CA GLU A 43 0.44 -4.03 -4.63
C GLU A 43 -0.41 -3.04 -3.83
N VAL A 44 0.27 -2.10 -3.19
CA VAL A 44 -0.35 -0.94 -2.56
C VAL A 44 -0.24 0.23 -3.51
N LEU A 45 -1.38 0.71 -3.96
CA LEU A 45 -1.50 1.81 -4.90
C LEU A 45 -2.09 3.04 -4.24
N VAL A 46 -1.53 4.20 -4.57
CA VAL A 46 -2.03 5.51 -4.13
C VAL A 46 -2.16 6.47 -5.33
N PRO A 47 -2.96 7.53 -5.22
CA PRO A 47 -3.01 8.59 -6.22
C PRO A 47 -1.63 9.21 -6.39
N ARG A 48 -1.23 9.46 -7.65
CA ARG A 48 0.07 10.06 -7.95
C ARG A 48 0.32 11.37 -7.19
N THR A 49 -0.73 12.17 -6.93
CA THR A 49 -0.64 13.42 -6.18
C THR A 49 -0.23 13.21 -4.72
N GLU A 50 -0.66 12.10 -4.11
CA GLU A 50 -0.38 11.76 -2.70
C GLU A 50 0.86 10.88 -2.57
N ALA A 51 1.40 10.36 -3.67
CA ALA A 51 2.48 9.38 -3.66
C ALA A 51 3.75 9.87 -2.96
N GLU A 52 4.11 11.14 -3.12
CA GLU A 52 5.29 11.73 -2.46
C GLU A 52 5.11 11.81 -0.95
N GLU A 53 3.93 12.21 -0.47
CA GLU A 53 3.61 12.27 0.96
C GLU A 53 3.56 10.87 1.58
N VAL A 54 2.87 9.94 0.92
CA VAL A 54 2.80 8.54 1.34
C VAL A 54 4.19 7.93 1.43
N HIS A 55 5.08 8.22 0.47
CA HIS A 55 6.45 7.73 0.49
C HIS A 55 7.25 8.27 1.70
N SER A 56 7.08 9.54 2.04
CA SER A 56 7.68 10.10 3.26
C SER A 56 7.16 9.44 4.54
N ILE A 57 5.86 9.16 4.61
CA ILE A 57 5.25 8.49 5.77
C ILE A 57 5.76 7.04 5.88
N LEU A 58 5.87 6.30 4.78
CA LEU A 58 6.40 4.94 4.80
C LEU A 58 7.84 4.89 5.33
N ILE A 59 8.69 5.81 4.87
CA ILE A 59 10.06 5.94 5.36
C ILE A 59 10.08 6.28 6.85
N GLN A 60 9.21 7.20 7.32
CA GLN A 60 9.11 7.55 8.73
C GLN A 60 8.64 6.37 9.61
N LEU A 61 7.76 5.52 9.06
CA LEU A 61 7.26 4.32 9.72
C LEU A 61 8.25 3.15 9.67
N GLY A 62 9.33 3.27 8.89
CA GLY A 62 10.35 2.22 8.73
C GLY A 62 9.87 1.01 7.91
N LEU A 63 8.93 1.25 6.99
CA LEU A 63 8.30 0.25 6.12
C LEU A 63 8.95 0.19 4.73
#